data_AF-A0A317DTR2-F1
#
_entry.id   AF-A0A317DTR2-F1
#
_cell.length_a   1.000
_cell.length_b   1.000
_cell.length_c   1.000
_cell.angle_alpha   90.00
_cell.angle_beta   90.00
_cell.angle_gamma   90.00
#
_symmetry.space_group_name_H-M   'P 1'
#
loop_
_entity.id
_entity.type
_entity.pdbx_description
1 polymer ?
#
loop_
_entity_poly.entity_id
_entity_poly.type
_entity_poly.pdbx_seq_one_letter_code
_entity_poly.pdbx_strand_id
1 'polypeptide(L)'
;MRLVSFVACALALIVAPAALALVGAGRVVTAGVPRACLTAMPAPVALPAGVVNMGEGAVLPGEGPARPVAVAGFEIDATDVTNDQFAAFVAATGHVTLAERLGSSLVFVVTGAAADLADPGQWWRVMPGANWRRPEGPGSSLRGRGSLPVVHVAREDALAYARWRGRDLPGEAEWEYAARGGLAHGRYPWGDAPSTAARPLANTWQGAFPAYDLGADGYKAAASPVGCYPANGFGLYDMAGNVWQWTADTTPAGEPVIKGGSFLCSDDFCFRARPAARLGAAADTTSSHIGFRTVRRPASGDRP
;
A
#
# COMPACT_ATOMS: atom_id res chain seq x y z
N MET A 1 -36.97 -13.82 85.92
CA MET A 1 -36.20 -13.41 84.72
C MET A 1 -36.90 -12.18 84.15
N ARG A 2 -36.49 -10.94 84.50
CA ARG A 2 -35.74 -9.98 83.65
C ARG A 2 -36.37 -9.82 82.24
N LEU A 3 -36.63 -8.65 81.65
CA LEU A 3 -36.56 -7.21 81.99
C LEU A 3 -37.14 -6.48 80.74
N VAL A 4 -37.90 -5.38 80.94
CA VAL A 4 -37.84 -4.09 80.21
C VAL A 4 -38.25 -3.95 78.72
N SER A 5 -39.08 -2.90 78.52
CA SER A 5 -39.39 -2.07 77.35
C SER A 5 -38.31 -1.90 76.27
N PHE A 6 -38.70 -1.55 75.04
CA PHE A 6 -38.55 -0.18 74.50
C PHE A 6 -39.03 -0.07 73.05
N VAL A 7 -39.68 1.05 72.78
CA VAL A 7 -40.15 1.57 71.50
C VAL A 7 -39.00 2.30 70.79
N ALA A 8 -39.10 2.37 69.45
CA ALA A 8 -38.42 3.26 68.49
C ALA A 8 -36.97 2.95 68.08
N CYS A 9 -36.74 2.75 66.78
CA CYS A 9 -36.23 3.82 65.90
C CYS A 9 -36.25 3.36 64.44
N ALA A 10 -36.78 4.21 63.56
CA ALA A 10 -36.80 4.01 62.12
C ALA A 10 -35.45 4.34 61.48
N LEU A 11 -34.97 3.48 60.58
CA LEU A 11 -33.93 3.80 59.60
C LEU A 11 -34.19 2.97 58.34
N ALA A 12 -35.02 3.52 57.45
CA ALA A 12 -35.14 3.04 56.08
C ALA A 12 -33.98 3.63 55.27
N LEU A 13 -33.01 2.80 54.86
CA LEU A 13 -32.09 3.14 53.79
C LEU A 13 -32.88 3.21 52.48
N ILE A 14 -33.12 4.42 51.97
CA ILE A 14 -33.60 4.62 50.61
C ILE A 14 -32.35 4.62 49.71
N VAL A 15 -32.16 3.51 48.98
CA VAL A 15 -31.22 3.43 47.86
C VAL A 15 -31.86 4.17 46.69
N ALA A 16 -31.25 5.28 46.26
CA ALA A 16 -31.68 5.99 45.06
C ALA A 16 -31.45 5.13 43.81
N PRO A 17 -32.41 5.02 42.87
CA PRO A 17 -32.18 4.33 41.61
C PRO A 17 -31.29 5.20 40.73
N ALA A 18 -30.09 4.71 40.40
CA ALA A 18 -29.26 5.29 39.37
C ALA A 18 -29.98 5.18 38.02
N ALA A 19 -30.34 6.32 37.43
CA ALA A 19 -30.89 6.40 36.09
C ALA A 19 -29.82 5.96 35.08
N LEU A 20 -29.97 4.74 34.55
CA LEU A 20 -29.16 4.23 33.45
C LEU A 20 -29.64 4.93 32.17
N ALA A 21 -28.98 6.02 31.79
CA ALA A 21 -29.19 6.64 30.49
C ALA A 21 -28.69 5.69 29.40
N LEU A 22 -29.62 5.10 28.65
CA LEU A 22 -29.34 4.41 27.39
C LEU A 22 -28.80 5.44 26.39
N VAL A 23 -27.47 5.54 26.32
CA VAL A 23 -26.79 6.21 25.21
C VAL A 23 -27.03 5.35 23.98
N GLY A 24 -27.93 5.79 23.10
CA GLY A 24 -28.11 5.19 21.80
C GLY A 24 -26.77 5.14 21.07
N ALA A 25 -26.37 3.94 20.65
CA ALA A 25 -25.21 3.73 19.79
C ALA A 25 -25.50 4.32 18.41
N GLY A 26 -25.40 5.65 18.30
CA GLY A 26 -25.28 6.31 17.03
C GLY A 26 -23.99 5.82 16.38
N ARG A 27 -24.10 5.12 15.25
CA ARG A 27 -22.96 4.88 14.37
C ARG A 27 -22.37 6.24 14.01
N VAL A 28 -21.25 6.61 14.65
CA VAL A 28 -20.42 7.69 14.16
C VAL A 28 -19.81 7.19 12.86
N VAL A 29 -20.50 7.47 11.75
CA VAL A 29 -19.87 7.49 10.43
C VAL A 29 -18.94 8.70 10.50
N THR A 30 -17.68 8.50 10.89
CA THR A 30 -16.66 9.52 10.68
C THR A 30 -16.57 9.70 9.17
N ALA A 31 -17.17 10.77 8.65
CA ALA A 31 -16.90 11.22 7.29
C ALA A 31 -15.38 11.28 7.15
N GLY A 32 -14.83 10.56 6.17
CA GLY A 32 -13.39 10.51 5.96
C GLY A 32 -12.84 11.93 5.86
N VAL A 33 -11.71 12.18 6.53
CA VAL A 33 -11.01 13.46 6.42
C VAL A 33 -10.80 13.76 4.93
N PRO A 34 -11.24 14.90 4.37
CA PRO A 34 -10.96 15.27 3.00
C PRO A 34 -9.45 15.27 2.79
N ARG A 35 -8.95 14.39 1.91
CA ARG A 35 -7.51 14.28 1.61
C ARG A 35 -7.19 15.10 0.38
N ALA A 36 -6.26 16.04 0.53
CA ALA A 36 -5.72 16.80 -0.58
C ALA A 36 -4.60 15.97 -1.24
N CYS A 37 -4.99 15.10 -2.18
CA CYS A 37 -4.02 14.42 -3.02
C CYS A 37 -3.30 15.41 -3.93
N LEU A 38 -2.14 15.02 -4.45
CA LEU A 38 -1.40 15.84 -5.41
C LEU A 38 -2.29 16.21 -6.60
N THR A 39 -2.34 17.52 -6.90
CA THR A 39 -3.06 18.07 -8.05
C THR A 39 -2.19 18.15 -9.30
N ALA A 40 -0.88 17.99 -9.14
CA ALA A 40 0.11 17.95 -10.20
C ALA A 40 1.21 16.93 -9.86
N MET A 41 1.74 16.27 -10.88
CA MET A 41 2.80 15.28 -10.70
C MET A 41 4.12 15.95 -10.29
N PRO A 42 4.72 15.56 -9.15
CA PRO A 42 5.98 16.11 -8.70
C PRO A 42 7.12 15.69 -9.64
N ALA A 43 8.18 16.50 -9.67
CA ALA A 43 9.39 16.13 -10.36
C ALA A 43 10.03 14.89 -9.70
N PRO A 44 10.75 14.06 -10.48
CA PRO A 44 11.63 13.03 -9.92
C PRO A 44 12.65 13.62 -8.93
N VAL A 45 12.98 12.85 -7.89
CA VAL A 45 13.89 13.29 -6.82
C VAL A 45 15.28 12.69 -7.03
N ALA A 46 16.30 13.53 -6.99
CA ALA A 46 17.69 13.09 -6.94
C ALA A 46 18.06 12.70 -5.50
N LEU A 47 18.42 11.43 -5.30
CA LEU A 47 18.88 10.91 -4.02
C LEU A 47 20.41 10.79 -4.02
N PRO A 48 21.08 11.18 -2.93
CA PRO A 48 22.52 11.05 -2.83
C PRO A 48 22.94 9.58 -2.71
N ALA A 49 24.22 9.30 -2.94
CA ALA A 49 24.80 8.03 -2.55
C ALA A 49 24.71 7.85 -1.01
N GLY A 50 24.54 6.62 -0.56
CA GLY A 50 24.41 6.33 0.86
C GLY A 50 24.48 4.86 1.20
N VAL A 51 24.18 4.54 2.45
CA VAL A 51 24.07 3.17 2.94
C VAL A 51 22.69 2.98 3.51
N VAL A 52 21.99 1.93 3.06
CA VAL A 52 20.77 1.44 3.70
C VAL A 52 21.10 0.23 4.55
N ASN A 53 20.57 0.18 5.78
CA ASN A 53 20.54 -1.07 6.53
C ASN A 53 19.35 -1.89 6.00
N MET A 54 19.59 -2.65 4.94
CA MET A 54 18.57 -3.35 4.16
C MET A 54 18.05 -4.56 4.93
N GLY A 55 16.72 -4.70 4.96
CA GLY A 55 16.03 -5.75 5.70
C GLY A 55 15.63 -5.33 7.12
N GLU A 56 15.02 -6.28 7.81
CA GLU A 56 14.64 -6.19 9.22
C GLU A 56 14.96 -7.54 9.88
N GLY A 57 14.88 -7.65 11.21
CA GLY A 57 15.00 -8.94 11.90
C GLY A 57 13.91 -9.95 11.46
N ALA A 58 13.73 -11.04 12.20
CA ALA A 58 12.82 -12.13 11.86
C ALA A 58 11.31 -11.74 11.94
N VAL A 59 10.85 -10.82 11.07
CA VAL A 59 9.44 -10.41 10.94
C VAL A 59 8.73 -11.31 9.92
N LEU A 60 9.24 -11.36 8.69
CA LEU A 60 8.81 -12.34 7.67
C LEU A 60 10.01 -13.08 7.07
N PRO A 61 9.80 -14.30 6.55
CA PRO A 61 10.86 -15.06 5.88
C PRO A 61 11.52 -14.26 4.74
N GLY A 62 12.85 -14.23 4.71
CA GLY A 62 13.64 -13.56 3.68
C GLY A 62 13.87 -12.07 3.88
N GLU A 63 13.32 -11.44 4.93
CA GLU A 63 13.57 -10.02 5.23
C GLU A 63 14.87 -9.76 5.99
N GLY A 64 15.42 -10.78 6.64
CA GLY A 64 16.58 -10.65 7.51
C GLY A 64 17.76 -11.57 7.15
N PRO A 65 18.91 -11.39 7.82
CA PRO A 65 19.18 -10.31 8.78
C PRO A 65 19.35 -8.96 8.09
N ALA A 66 19.10 -7.88 8.84
CA ALA A 66 19.40 -6.53 8.36
C ALA A 66 20.89 -6.39 8.07
N ARG A 67 21.25 -5.83 6.92
CA ARG A 67 22.65 -5.70 6.47
C ARG A 67 22.91 -4.34 5.82
N PRO A 68 24.09 -3.73 6.03
CA PRO A 68 24.45 -2.51 5.33
C PRO A 68 24.65 -2.78 3.83
N VAL A 69 24.01 -1.98 2.98
CA VAL A 69 24.15 -2.02 1.52
C VAL A 69 24.43 -0.61 1.02
N ALA A 70 25.54 -0.46 0.31
CA ALA A 70 25.88 0.80 -0.35
C ALA A 70 25.00 0.98 -1.60
N VAL A 71 24.47 2.19 -1.78
CA VAL A 71 23.65 2.59 -2.92
C VAL A 71 24.30 3.84 -3.52
N ALA A 72 24.54 3.83 -4.84
CA ALA A 72 25.04 5.00 -5.55
C ALA A 72 23.98 6.11 -5.60
N GLY A 73 24.34 7.34 -5.97
CA GLY A 73 23.34 8.39 -6.21
C GLY A 73 22.52 8.08 -7.47
N PHE A 74 21.21 8.35 -7.42
CA PHE A 74 20.27 8.10 -8.52
C PHE A 74 19.07 9.03 -8.41
N GLU A 75 18.31 9.16 -9.49
CA GLU A 75 17.03 9.85 -9.50
C GLU A 75 15.89 8.82 -9.48
N ILE A 76 14.82 9.08 -8.73
CA ILE A 76 13.65 8.21 -8.63
C ILE A 76 12.36 9.02 -8.80
N ASP A 77 11.33 8.42 -9.40
CA ASP A 77 10.01 9.04 -9.42
C ASP A 77 9.47 9.24 -7.98
N ALA A 78 8.95 10.45 -7.73
CA ALA A 78 8.37 10.79 -6.44
C ALA A 78 7.07 10.02 -6.14
N THR A 79 6.40 9.50 -7.15
CA THR A 79 5.16 8.72 -7.05
C THR A 79 5.26 7.46 -7.91
N ASP A 80 4.28 6.57 -7.77
CA ASP A 80 4.01 5.54 -8.78
C ASP A 80 3.67 6.15 -10.14
N VAL A 81 3.90 5.37 -11.21
CA VAL A 81 3.47 5.72 -12.56
C VAL A 81 1.94 5.71 -12.62
N THR A 82 1.38 6.81 -13.09
CA THR A 82 -0.07 7.00 -13.18
C THR A 82 -0.67 6.45 -14.46
N ASN A 83 -2.00 6.27 -14.47
CA ASN A 83 -2.74 5.90 -15.68
C ASN A 83 -2.53 6.89 -16.84
N ASP A 84 -2.50 8.20 -16.59
CA ASP A 84 -2.28 9.19 -17.65
C ASP A 84 -0.87 9.09 -18.24
N GLN A 85 0.14 8.89 -17.40
CA GLN A 85 1.52 8.68 -17.84
C GLN A 85 1.65 7.38 -18.67
N PHE A 86 1.07 6.28 -18.20
CA PHE A 86 1.09 5.01 -18.92
C PHE A 86 0.29 5.07 -20.22
N ALA A 87 -0.83 5.80 -20.24
CA ALA A 87 -1.61 6.04 -21.44
C ALA A 87 -0.81 6.81 -22.50
N ALA A 88 0.00 7.79 -22.10
CA ALA A 88 0.89 8.50 -23.02
C ALA A 88 1.94 7.56 -23.63
N PHE A 89 2.53 6.66 -22.83
CA PHE A 89 3.43 5.62 -23.32
C PHE A 89 2.76 4.73 -24.35
N VAL A 90 1.57 4.19 -24.04
CA VAL A 90 0.86 3.30 -24.96
C VAL A 90 0.44 4.03 -26.23
N ALA A 91 0.00 5.29 -26.14
CA ALA A 91 -0.33 6.11 -27.30
C ALA A 91 0.89 6.36 -28.20
N ALA A 92 2.07 6.56 -27.61
CA ALA A 92 3.30 6.83 -28.35
C ALA A 92 3.92 5.58 -29.00
N THR A 93 3.67 4.39 -28.45
CA THR A 93 4.40 3.17 -28.83
C THR A 93 3.52 2.07 -29.43
N GLY A 94 2.21 2.12 -29.22
CA GLY A 94 1.31 1.02 -29.54
C GLY A 94 1.49 -0.20 -28.63
N HIS A 95 2.14 -0.04 -27.46
CA HIS A 95 2.39 -1.15 -26.52
C HIS A 95 1.09 -1.86 -26.12
N VAL A 96 1.10 -3.19 -26.15
CA VAL A 96 0.00 -4.06 -25.72
C VAL A 96 0.47 -4.82 -24.48
N THR A 97 -0.18 -4.63 -23.33
CA THR A 97 0.31 -5.21 -22.08
C THR A 97 0.16 -6.73 -22.04
N LEU A 98 0.87 -7.39 -21.12
CA LEU A 98 0.73 -8.83 -20.96
C LEU A 98 -0.71 -9.24 -20.64
N ALA A 99 -1.39 -8.50 -19.76
CA ALA A 99 -2.80 -8.72 -19.43
C ALA A 99 -3.71 -8.64 -20.66
N GLU A 100 -3.45 -7.70 -21.58
CA GLU A 100 -4.18 -7.58 -22.85
C GLU A 100 -3.91 -8.79 -23.76
N ARG A 101 -2.67 -9.28 -23.84
CA ARG A 101 -2.31 -10.46 -24.65
C ARG A 101 -2.87 -11.77 -24.10
N LEU A 102 -2.92 -11.91 -22.77
CA LEU A 102 -3.55 -13.05 -22.09
C LEU A 102 -5.09 -12.96 -22.08
N GLY A 103 -5.65 -11.78 -22.35
CA GLY A 103 -7.09 -11.53 -22.33
C GLY A 103 -7.72 -11.57 -20.92
N SER A 104 -6.91 -11.57 -19.86
CA SER A 104 -7.38 -11.59 -18.47
C SER A 104 -6.29 -11.11 -17.51
N SER A 105 -6.70 -10.78 -16.28
CA SER A 105 -5.80 -10.41 -15.19
C SER A 105 -6.44 -10.73 -13.84
N LEU A 106 -5.65 -10.74 -12.76
CA LEU A 106 -6.15 -10.99 -11.41
C LEU A 106 -6.81 -9.74 -10.82
N VAL A 107 -8.06 -9.87 -10.41
CA VAL A 107 -8.85 -8.81 -9.76
C VAL A 107 -9.23 -9.26 -8.36
N PHE A 108 -8.99 -8.40 -7.38
CA PHE A 108 -9.46 -8.63 -6.01
C PHE A 108 -10.97 -8.38 -5.91
N VAL A 109 -11.67 -9.25 -5.21
CA VAL A 109 -13.10 -9.12 -4.91
C VAL A 109 -13.30 -9.28 -3.41
N VAL A 110 -13.91 -8.26 -2.80
CA VAL A 110 -14.34 -8.30 -1.39
C VAL A 110 -15.34 -9.44 -1.21
N THR A 111 -15.09 -10.33 -0.24
CA THR A 111 -15.91 -11.54 -0.08
C THR A 111 -17.25 -11.27 0.59
N GLY A 112 -17.37 -10.20 1.38
CA GLY A 112 -18.57 -9.88 2.17
C GLY A 112 -18.85 -10.86 3.31
N ALA A 113 -18.00 -11.85 3.53
CA ALA A 113 -18.09 -12.83 4.61
C ALA A 113 -16.69 -13.31 5.00
N ALA A 114 -16.56 -13.87 6.20
CA ALA A 114 -15.31 -14.50 6.62
C ALA A 114 -14.87 -15.55 5.58
N ALA A 115 -13.58 -15.57 5.29
CA ALA A 115 -12.96 -16.45 4.30
C ALA A 115 -11.78 -17.17 4.95
N ASP A 116 -11.45 -18.38 4.46
CA ASP A 116 -10.23 -19.06 4.85
C ASP A 116 -9.01 -18.33 4.27
N LEU A 117 -8.19 -17.73 5.15
CA LEU A 117 -7.00 -16.96 4.75
C LEU A 117 -5.92 -17.81 4.07
N ALA A 118 -6.01 -19.15 4.13
CA ALA A 118 -5.13 -20.06 3.43
C ALA A 118 -5.56 -20.33 1.97
N ASP A 119 -6.79 -19.97 1.57
CA ASP A 119 -7.29 -20.14 0.20
C ASP A 119 -7.53 -18.78 -0.48
N PRO A 120 -6.50 -18.22 -1.15
CA PRO A 120 -6.61 -16.95 -1.86
C PRO A 120 -7.57 -16.99 -3.05
N GLY A 121 -7.97 -18.17 -3.50
CA GLY A 121 -8.97 -18.34 -4.56
C GLY A 121 -10.35 -17.83 -4.16
N GLN A 122 -10.61 -17.54 -2.88
CA GLN A 122 -11.87 -16.95 -2.43
C GLN A 122 -12.00 -15.46 -2.77
N TRP A 123 -10.90 -14.70 -2.87
CA TRP A 123 -10.93 -13.26 -3.16
C TRP A 123 -10.16 -12.85 -4.42
N TRP A 124 -9.26 -13.68 -4.95
CA TRP A 124 -8.64 -13.41 -6.25
C TRP A 124 -9.41 -14.08 -7.38
N ARG A 125 -9.79 -13.29 -8.39
CA ARG A 125 -10.49 -13.76 -9.59
C ARG A 125 -9.63 -13.51 -10.81
N VAL A 126 -9.41 -14.56 -11.61
CA VAL A 126 -8.99 -14.38 -13.01
C VAL A 126 -10.17 -13.77 -13.73
N MET A 127 -10.09 -12.48 -14.03
CA MET A 127 -11.18 -11.72 -14.63
C MET A 127 -10.94 -11.56 -16.14
N PRO A 128 -11.74 -12.22 -17.00
CA PRO A 128 -11.63 -12.03 -18.45
C PRO A 128 -11.81 -10.57 -18.83
N GLY A 129 -10.94 -10.05 -19.68
CA GLY A 129 -10.95 -8.66 -20.14
C GLY A 129 -10.45 -7.62 -19.12
N ALA A 130 -10.02 -8.03 -17.92
CA ALA A 130 -9.34 -7.12 -16.99
C ALA A 130 -7.92 -6.82 -17.47
N ASN A 131 -7.59 -5.52 -17.50
CA ASN A 131 -6.28 -4.99 -17.86
C ASN A 131 -6.17 -3.55 -17.36
N TRP A 132 -5.07 -2.87 -17.66
CA TRP A 132 -4.80 -1.51 -17.18
C TRP A 132 -5.87 -0.48 -17.62
N ARG A 133 -6.55 -0.68 -18.77
CA ARG A 133 -7.63 0.21 -19.25
C ARG A 133 -8.98 -0.11 -18.61
N ARG A 134 -9.15 -1.33 -18.14
CA ARG A 134 -10.38 -1.88 -17.54
C ARG A 134 -10.03 -2.64 -16.26
N PRO A 135 -9.65 -1.95 -15.17
CA PRO A 135 -9.05 -2.60 -14.01
C PRO A 135 -9.97 -3.58 -13.28
N GLU A 136 -11.29 -3.37 -13.33
CA GLU A 136 -12.26 -4.30 -12.75
C GLU A 136 -12.87 -5.25 -13.80
N GLY A 137 -12.35 -5.28 -15.03
CA GLY A 137 -12.89 -6.07 -16.14
C GLY A 137 -13.94 -5.32 -17.00
N PRO A 138 -14.70 -6.04 -17.84
CA PRO A 138 -15.68 -5.46 -18.75
C PRO A 138 -16.65 -4.51 -18.03
N GLY A 139 -16.90 -3.34 -18.63
CA GLY A 139 -17.72 -2.28 -18.04
C GLY A 139 -16.96 -1.25 -17.20
N SER A 140 -15.77 -1.58 -16.69
CA SER A 140 -14.88 -0.59 -16.07
C SER A 140 -14.13 0.26 -17.11
N SER A 141 -13.59 1.40 -16.68
CA SER A 141 -12.80 2.31 -17.52
C SER A 141 -11.88 3.21 -16.67
N LEU A 142 -10.97 3.92 -17.34
CA LEU A 142 -10.11 4.93 -16.73
C LEU A 142 -10.74 6.32 -16.59
N ARG A 143 -12.04 6.47 -16.87
CA ARG A 143 -12.71 7.79 -16.79
C ARG A 143 -12.60 8.36 -15.37
N GLY A 144 -11.95 9.50 -15.24
CA GLY A 144 -11.73 10.17 -13.94
C GLY A 144 -10.68 9.49 -13.05
N ARG A 145 -9.86 8.58 -13.60
CA ARG A 145 -8.86 7.79 -12.86
C ARG A 145 -7.42 8.04 -13.34
N GLY A 146 -7.18 9.15 -14.02
CA GLY A 146 -5.89 9.49 -14.63
C GLY A 146 -4.72 9.54 -13.64
N SER A 147 -4.98 9.99 -12.40
CA SER A 147 -3.99 10.09 -11.32
C SER A 147 -3.87 8.86 -10.43
N LEU A 148 -4.67 7.81 -10.65
CA LEU A 148 -4.45 6.52 -9.97
C LEU A 148 -3.16 5.87 -10.51
N PRO A 149 -2.44 5.10 -9.69
CA PRO A 149 -1.34 4.28 -10.18
C PRO A 149 -1.85 3.30 -11.24
N VAL A 150 -1.04 3.08 -12.28
CA VAL A 150 -1.35 2.05 -13.27
C VAL A 150 -1.18 0.66 -12.64
N VAL A 151 -2.13 -0.24 -12.90
CA VAL A 151 -2.14 -1.63 -12.41
C VAL A 151 -2.40 -2.60 -13.57
N HIS A 152 -2.42 -3.91 -13.31
CA HIS A 152 -2.46 -4.96 -14.35
C HIS A 152 -1.30 -4.89 -15.34
N VAL A 153 -0.14 -4.44 -14.86
CA VAL A 153 1.10 -4.37 -15.61
C VAL A 153 2.05 -5.44 -15.10
N ALA A 154 2.55 -6.28 -16.00
CA ALA A 154 3.59 -7.25 -15.67
C ALA A 154 4.93 -6.53 -15.53
N ARG A 155 5.95 -7.23 -15.00
CA ARG A 155 7.29 -6.64 -14.89
C ARG A 155 7.86 -6.20 -16.25
N GLU A 156 7.54 -6.93 -17.32
CA GLU A 156 7.95 -6.56 -18.68
C GLU A 156 7.26 -5.29 -19.21
N ASP A 157 6.01 -5.04 -18.82
CA ASP A 157 5.28 -3.81 -19.20
C ASP A 157 5.89 -2.60 -18.48
N ALA A 158 6.21 -2.79 -17.19
CA ALA A 158 6.88 -1.79 -16.38
C ALA A 158 8.28 -1.45 -16.93
N LEU A 159 9.07 -2.46 -17.33
CA LEU A 159 10.36 -2.28 -17.97
C LEU A 159 10.26 -1.61 -19.34
N ALA A 160 9.25 -1.96 -20.15
CA ALA A 160 9.02 -1.33 -21.45
C ALA A 160 8.73 0.17 -21.31
N TYR A 161 7.85 0.54 -20.37
CA TYR A 161 7.59 1.94 -20.02
C TYR A 161 8.85 2.65 -19.55
N ALA A 162 9.60 2.05 -18.61
CA ALA A 162 10.80 2.67 -18.05
C ALA A 162 11.83 2.94 -19.15
N ARG A 163 12.08 1.97 -20.03
CA ARG A 163 13.01 2.12 -21.16
C ARG A 163 12.57 3.18 -22.15
N TRP A 164 11.27 3.28 -22.44
CA TRP A 164 10.73 4.35 -23.28
C TRP A 164 11.02 5.75 -22.70
N ARG A 165 11.04 5.88 -21.37
CA ARG A 165 11.45 7.12 -20.68
C ARG A 165 12.96 7.34 -20.60
N GLY A 166 13.79 6.42 -21.13
CA GLY A 166 15.24 6.44 -20.93
C GLY A 166 15.62 6.14 -19.48
N ARG A 167 14.85 5.27 -18.81
CA ARG A 167 14.91 4.94 -17.39
C ARG A 167 14.92 3.42 -17.17
N ASP A 168 14.92 3.03 -15.90
CA ASP A 168 14.87 1.64 -15.47
C ASP A 168 13.94 1.45 -14.26
N LEU A 169 13.72 0.21 -13.83
CA LEU A 169 13.13 -0.09 -12.53
C LEU A 169 14.17 0.09 -11.41
N PRO A 170 13.75 0.52 -10.20
CA PRO A 170 14.65 0.56 -9.06
C PRO A 170 15.14 -0.85 -8.75
N GLY A 171 16.41 -0.97 -8.37
CA GLY A 171 16.87 -2.15 -7.67
C GLY A 171 16.19 -2.25 -6.29
N GLU A 172 16.16 -3.44 -5.69
CA GLU A 172 15.51 -3.64 -4.38
C GLU A 172 16.18 -2.79 -3.28
N ALA A 173 17.50 -2.70 -3.29
CA ALA A 173 18.25 -1.87 -2.34
C ALA A 173 18.03 -0.36 -2.58
N GLU A 174 17.95 0.07 -3.85
CA GLU A 174 17.61 1.45 -4.21
C GLU A 174 16.20 1.80 -3.71
N TRP A 175 15.24 0.91 -3.95
CA TRP A 175 13.87 1.08 -3.52
C TRP A 175 13.78 1.20 -1.99
N GLU A 176 14.46 0.33 -1.24
CA GLU A 176 14.40 0.35 0.22
C GLU A 176 15.14 1.55 0.83
N TYR A 177 16.28 1.94 0.24
CA TYR A 177 16.98 3.18 0.60
C TYR A 177 16.06 4.39 0.41
N ALA A 178 15.40 4.47 -0.74
CA ALA A 178 14.43 5.51 -1.06
C ALA A 178 13.24 5.48 -0.09
N ALA A 179 12.69 4.30 0.20
CA ALA A 179 11.53 4.12 1.07
C ALA A 179 11.79 4.56 2.51
N ARG A 180 12.99 4.31 3.04
CA ARG A 180 13.39 4.72 4.39
C ARG A 180 13.52 6.23 4.54
N GLY A 181 13.61 7.00 3.45
CA GLY A 181 13.44 8.45 3.49
C GLY A 181 14.45 9.19 4.38
N GLY A 182 15.68 8.67 4.50
CA GLY A 182 16.73 9.23 5.36
C GLY A 182 16.66 8.83 6.84
N LEU A 183 15.70 7.99 7.24
CA LEU A 183 15.62 7.46 8.59
C LEU A 183 16.70 6.39 8.82
N ALA A 184 17.46 6.52 9.90
CA ALA A 184 18.40 5.48 10.34
C ALA A 184 17.66 4.22 10.85
N HIS A 185 16.51 4.43 11.50
CA HIS A 185 15.64 3.41 12.05
C HIS A 185 14.17 3.82 11.87
N GLY A 186 13.28 2.83 11.84
CA GLY A 186 11.84 3.04 11.70
C GLY A 186 11.21 1.92 10.88
N ARG A 187 10.04 1.46 11.33
CA ARG A 187 9.28 0.38 10.70
C ARG A 187 8.61 0.79 9.39
N TYR A 188 8.24 2.06 9.27
CA TYR A 188 7.56 2.61 8.09
C TYR A 188 8.35 3.77 7.47
N PRO A 189 8.02 4.22 6.24
CA PRO A 189 8.67 5.37 5.59
C PRO A 189 8.66 6.67 6.41
N TRP A 190 7.74 6.78 7.37
CA TRP A 190 7.57 7.93 8.27
C TRP A 190 8.01 7.66 9.72
N GLY A 191 8.65 6.52 10.00
CA GLY A 191 9.03 6.08 11.35
C GLY A 191 8.02 5.12 11.98
N ASP A 192 7.98 5.06 13.32
CA ASP A 192 7.19 4.07 14.06
C ASP A 192 5.80 4.57 14.49
N ALA A 193 5.44 5.79 14.12
CA ALA A 193 4.14 6.35 14.45
C ALA A 193 3.01 5.53 13.78
N PRO A 194 1.92 5.21 14.51
CA PRO A 194 0.82 4.46 13.93
C PRO A 194 0.08 5.30 12.87
N SER A 195 -0.32 4.62 11.79
CA SER A 195 -1.34 5.13 10.87
C SER A 195 -2.70 4.93 11.52
N THR A 196 -3.52 5.98 11.60
CA THR A 196 -4.83 5.93 12.28
C THR A 196 -5.93 6.46 11.37
N ALA A 197 -7.20 6.18 11.68
CA ALA A 197 -8.33 6.73 10.94
C ALA A 197 -8.32 8.27 10.89
N ALA A 198 -7.93 8.92 12.00
CA ALA A 198 -7.85 10.38 12.11
C ALA A 198 -6.61 10.96 11.39
N ARG A 199 -5.51 10.21 11.33
CA ARG A 199 -4.28 10.59 10.65
C ARG A 199 -3.70 9.37 9.91
N PRO A 200 -4.24 9.06 8.73
CA PRO A 200 -3.75 7.96 7.91
C PRO A 200 -2.44 8.37 7.24
N LEU A 201 -1.51 7.44 7.15
CA LEU A 201 -0.17 7.69 6.61
C LEU A 201 0.12 6.89 5.33
N ALA A 202 -0.79 5.96 4.98
CA ALA A 202 -0.76 5.15 3.77
C ALA A 202 -2.18 4.67 3.43
N ASN A 203 -2.37 4.21 2.19
CA ASN A 203 -3.55 3.45 1.77
C ASN A 203 -3.31 1.95 2.01
N THR A 204 -4.00 1.37 2.98
CA THR A 204 -3.91 -0.02 3.42
C THR A 204 -5.32 -0.54 3.72
N TRP A 205 -5.46 -1.79 4.18
CA TRP A 205 -6.76 -2.33 4.54
C TRP A 205 -7.05 -2.11 6.03
N GLN A 206 -8.24 -1.62 6.37
CA GLN A 206 -8.70 -1.54 7.76
C GLN A 206 -9.98 -2.35 7.96
N GLY A 207 -9.99 -3.26 8.94
CA GLY A 207 -11.12 -4.16 9.21
C GLY A 207 -10.81 -5.61 8.86
N ALA A 208 -11.85 -6.44 8.80
CA ALA A 208 -11.71 -7.87 8.62
C ALA A 208 -11.40 -8.23 7.16
N PHE A 209 -10.13 -8.37 6.80
CA PHE A 209 -9.72 -8.87 5.49
C PHE A 209 -10.17 -10.33 5.31
N PRO A 210 -10.62 -10.76 4.11
CA PRO A 210 -10.96 -10.00 2.89
C PRO A 210 -12.44 -9.58 2.85
N ALA A 211 -13.14 -9.69 3.97
CA ALA A 211 -14.60 -9.58 4.07
C ALA A 211 -15.11 -8.14 4.06
N TYR A 212 -14.46 -7.25 4.81
CA TYR A 212 -14.93 -5.89 5.06
C TYR A 212 -13.76 -4.92 5.23
N ASP A 213 -13.68 -3.95 4.32
CA ASP A 213 -12.81 -2.78 4.43
C ASP A 213 -13.62 -1.57 4.94
N LEU A 214 -13.18 -1.02 6.06
CA LEU A 214 -13.75 0.16 6.69
C LEU A 214 -13.47 1.41 5.86
N GLY A 215 -12.39 1.44 5.07
CA GLY A 215 -11.91 2.61 4.34
C GLY A 215 -11.63 3.81 5.24
N ALA A 216 -11.06 3.55 6.41
CA ALA A 216 -10.72 4.58 7.38
C ALA A 216 -9.64 5.52 6.83
N ASP A 217 -8.79 5.01 5.95
CA ASP A 217 -7.81 5.78 5.17
C ASP A 217 -8.39 6.47 3.92
N GLY A 218 -9.70 6.41 3.70
CA GLY A 218 -10.42 7.08 2.62
C GLY A 218 -10.73 6.25 1.39
N TYR A 219 -10.12 5.08 1.25
CA TYR A 219 -10.29 4.23 0.07
C TYR A 219 -10.74 2.85 0.54
N LYS A 220 -11.68 2.23 -0.19
CA LYS A 220 -12.26 0.94 0.18
C LYS A 220 -11.91 -0.10 -0.86
N ALA A 221 -11.03 -1.02 -0.50
CA ALA A 221 -10.53 -2.08 -1.37
C ALA A 221 -10.10 -1.55 -2.75
N ALA A 222 -9.49 -0.37 -2.77
CA ALA A 222 -9.13 0.34 -4.00
C ALA A 222 -7.87 1.19 -3.81
N ALA A 223 -7.14 1.40 -4.91
CA ALA A 223 -6.05 2.34 -4.95
C ALA A 223 -6.54 3.79 -4.77
N SER A 224 -5.68 4.61 -4.20
CA SER A 224 -5.85 6.07 -4.13
C SER A 224 -5.14 6.71 -5.31
N PRO A 225 -5.51 7.96 -5.70
CA PRO A 225 -4.61 8.79 -6.48
C PRO A 225 -3.23 8.83 -5.83
N VAL A 226 -2.20 8.96 -6.66
CA VAL A 226 -0.85 9.08 -6.14
C VAL A 226 -0.70 10.34 -5.29
N GLY A 227 0.07 10.24 -4.20
CA GLY A 227 0.39 11.36 -3.33
C GLY A 227 -0.80 11.87 -2.49
N CYS A 228 -1.71 10.97 -2.08
CA CYS A 228 -2.78 11.31 -1.13
C CYS A 228 -2.32 11.37 0.34
N TYR A 229 -1.17 10.78 0.64
CA TYR A 229 -0.60 10.71 1.99
C TYR A 229 0.72 11.49 2.07
N PRO A 230 1.24 11.79 3.27
CA PRO A 230 2.50 12.52 3.41
C PRO A 230 3.66 11.85 2.68
N ALA A 231 4.51 12.65 2.06
CA ALA A 231 5.78 12.16 1.54
C ALA A 231 6.71 11.75 2.69
N ASN A 232 7.64 10.81 2.42
CA ASN A 232 8.71 10.50 3.35
C ASN A 232 9.79 11.61 3.38
N GLY A 233 10.86 11.43 4.17
CA GLY A 233 11.92 12.44 4.31
C GLY A 233 12.72 12.75 3.03
N PHE A 234 12.55 11.97 1.95
CA PHE A 234 13.09 12.26 0.63
C PHE A 234 12.07 12.85 -0.34
N GLY A 235 10.84 13.16 0.10
CA GLY A 235 9.80 13.68 -0.79
C GLY A 235 9.16 12.63 -1.68
N LEU A 236 9.25 11.35 -1.31
CA LEU A 236 8.61 10.25 -2.02
C LEU A 236 7.28 9.88 -1.39
N TYR A 237 6.27 9.70 -2.21
CA TYR A 237 4.91 9.35 -1.84
C TYR A 237 4.66 7.87 -2.03
N ASP A 238 3.70 7.33 -1.27
CA ASP A 238 3.16 5.97 -1.44
C ASP A 238 4.24 4.87 -1.42
N MET A 239 5.31 5.08 -0.64
CA MET A 239 6.35 4.06 -0.41
C MET A 239 5.87 2.92 0.51
N ALA A 240 4.69 3.06 1.11
CA ALA A 240 3.99 2.01 1.84
C ALA A 240 2.51 2.04 1.44
N GLY A 241 1.96 0.87 1.11
CA GLY A 241 0.57 0.73 0.69
C GLY A 241 0.32 1.20 -0.75
N ASN A 242 -0.93 1.57 -1.03
CA ASN A 242 -1.47 1.88 -2.35
C ASN A 242 -1.31 0.71 -3.33
N VAL A 243 -0.18 0.58 -4.05
CA VAL A 243 0.08 -0.56 -4.92
C VAL A 243 1.47 -1.13 -4.66
N TRP A 244 1.58 -2.44 -4.84
CA TRP A 244 2.87 -3.11 -4.92
C TRP A 244 3.70 -2.55 -6.06
N GLN A 245 5.03 -2.53 -5.91
CA GLN A 245 5.92 -1.93 -6.91
C GLN A 245 6.94 -2.94 -7.40
N TRP A 246 6.97 -3.16 -8.73
CA TRP A 246 8.00 -3.96 -9.39
C TRP A 246 9.40 -3.36 -9.18
N THR A 247 10.38 -4.22 -8.89
CA THR A 247 11.81 -3.89 -8.87
C THR A 247 12.58 -4.65 -9.95
N ALA A 248 13.85 -4.26 -10.15
CA ALA A 248 14.75 -4.90 -11.10
C ALA A 248 15.28 -6.26 -10.60
N ASP A 249 15.30 -6.51 -9.29
CA ASP A 249 15.91 -7.70 -8.71
C ASP A 249 14.99 -8.93 -8.72
N THR A 250 15.59 -10.10 -8.55
CA THR A 250 14.91 -11.37 -8.32
C THR A 250 15.28 -11.94 -6.95
N THR A 251 14.40 -12.76 -6.38
CA THR A 251 14.72 -13.62 -5.23
C THR A 251 15.77 -14.67 -5.63
N PRO A 252 16.39 -15.37 -4.66
CA PRO A 252 17.26 -16.52 -4.97
C PRO A 252 16.55 -17.64 -5.75
N ALA A 253 15.22 -17.72 -5.67
CA ALA A 253 14.40 -18.65 -6.45
C ALA A 253 14.13 -18.16 -7.90
N GLY A 254 14.65 -16.99 -8.29
CA GLY A 254 14.49 -16.42 -9.63
C GLY A 254 13.20 -15.64 -9.84
N GLU A 255 12.40 -15.43 -8.80
CA GLU A 255 11.14 -14.67 -8.89
C GLU A 255 11.41 -13.17 -8.79
N PRO A 256 10.89 -12.32 -9.70
CA PRO A 256 10.95 -10.88 -9.51
C PRO A 256 10.44 -10.40 -8.15
N VAL A 257 11.13 -9.40 -7.62
CA VAL A 257 10.78 -8.81 -6.32
C VAL A 257 9.76 -7.69 -6.50
N ILE A 258 8.74 -7.69 -5.64
CA ILE A 258 7.85 -6.55 -5.41
C ILE A 258 8.00 -6.03 -3.99
N LYS A 259 7.87 -4.72 -3.82
CA LYS A 259 8.04 -4.00 -2.55
C LYS A 259 6.85 -3.08 -2.26
N GLY A 260 6.71 -2.67 -0.99
CA GLY A 260 5.79 -1.60 -0.57
C GLY A 260 4.42 -2.02 -0.04
N GLY A 261 3.94 -3.23 -0.33
CA GLY A 261 2.57 -3.61 0.02
C GLY A 261 1.55 -2.92 -0.89
N SER A 262 0.26 -3.04 -0.58
CA SER A 262 -0.83 -2.42 -1.35
C SER A 262 -1.98 -2.00 -0.43
N PHE A 263 -3.02 -1.40 -1.00
CA PHE A 263 -4.30 -1.12 -0.33
C PHE A 263 -4.98 -2.37 0.26
N LEU A 264 -4.53 -3.58 -0.11
CA LEU A 264 -5.02 -4.84 0.46
C LEU A 264 -4.24 -5.32 1.69
N CYS A 265 -3.16 -4.63 2.06
CA CYS A 265 -2.34 -5.07 3.19
C CYS A 265 -2.91 -4.60 4.52
N SER A 266 -3.06 -5.50 5.48
CA SER A 266 -3.58 -5.22 6.82
C SER A 266 -2.64 -5.76 7.89
N ASP A 267 -2.77 -5.22 9.10
CA ASP A 267 -2.08 -5.70 10.30
C ASP A 267 -2.48 -7.12 10.73
N ASP A 268 -3.51 -7.72 10.13
CA ASP A 268 -3.98 -9.07 10.52
C ASP A 268 -3.74 -10.13 9.43
N PHE A 269 -3.27 -9.73 8.24
CA PHE A 269 -3.08 -10.64 7.11
C PHE A 269 -1.80 -10.37 6.31
N CYS A 270 -1.54 -9.11 5.93
CA CYS A 270 -0.38 -8.74 5.13
C CYS A 270 0.42 -7.60 5.80
N PHE A 271 1.46 -7.99 6.54
CA PHE A 271 2.40 -7.07 7.19
C PHE A 271 3.47 -6.50 6.25
N ARG A 272 3.15 -6.28 4.97
CA ARG A 272 4.15 -5.93 3.94
C ARG A 272 4.15 -4.47 3.50
N ALA A 273 3.32 -3.61 4.10
CA ALA A 273 3.42 -2.15 3.95
C ALA A 273 4.60 -1.56 4.76
N ARG A 274 5.79 -2.16 4.63
CA ARG A 274 7.03 -1.77 5.34
C ARG A 274 8.20 -1.75 4.35
N PRO A 275 9.19 -0.86 4.50
CA PRO A 275 10.36 -0.80 3.61
C PRO A 275 11.11 -2.14 3.50
N ALA A 276 11.31 -2.84 4.63
CA ALA A 276 12.01 -4.11 4.68
C ALA A 276 11.25 -5.26 4.03
N ALA A 277 9.92 -5.15 3.95
CA ALA A 277 9.10 -6.22 3.42
C ALA A 277 9.33 -6.44 1.94
N ARG A 278 9.31 -7.71 1.53
CA ARG A 278 9.49 -8.15 0.15
C ARG A 278 8.61 -9.35 -0.15
N LEU A 279 8.29 -9.53 -1.43
CA LEU A 279 7.62 -10.71 -1.93
C LEU A 279 8.20 -11.06 -3.31
N GLY A 280 8.45 -12.35 -3.54
CA GLY A 280 8.68 -12.86 -4.88
C GLY A 280 7.34 -13.04 -5.59
N ALA A 281 7.20 -12.52 -6.80
CA ALA A 281 6.03 -12.69 -7.63
C ALA A 281 6.44 -13.22 -9.00
N ALA A 282 5.65 -14.10 -9.59
CA ALA A 282 5.91 -14.60 -10.94
C ALA A 282 5.95 -13.42 -11.92
N ALA A 283 6.91 -13.43 -12.85
CA ALA A 283 7.20 -12.30 -13.73
C ALA A 283 6.02 -11.87 -14.62
N ASP A 284 5.14 -12.83 -14.91
CA ASP A 284 3.92 -12.70 -15.70
C ASP A 284 2.68 -12.35 -14.86
N THR A 285 2.83 -12.18 -13.54
CA THR A 285 1.74 -11.75 -12.67
C THR A 285 1.24 -10.38 -13.11
N THR A 286 -0.05 -10.28 -13.38
CA THR A 286 -0.75 -9.01 -13.56
C THR A 286 -1.92 -8.99 -12.60
N SER A 287 -2.07 -7.92 -11.81
CA SER A 287 -3.16 -7.84 -10.84
C SER A 287 -3.58 -6.40 -10.53
N SER A 288 -4.76 -6.25 -9.93
CA SER A 288 -5.40 -4.97 -9.61
C SER A 288 -4.70 -4.15 -8.51
N HIS A 289 -3.55 -4.61 -8.01
CA HIS A 289 -2.83 -3.96 -6.91
C HIS A 289 -1.29 -3.97 -7.09
N ILE A 290 -0.78 -4.29 -8.27
CA ILE A 290 0.66 -4.20 -8.61
C ILE A 290 0.84 -3.15 -9.70
N GLY A 291 1.65 -2.13 -9.41
CA GLY A 291 2.15 -1.10 -10.29
C GLY A 291 3.67 -1.00 -10.22
N PHE A 292 4.22 0.20 -10.44
CA PHE A 292 5.66 0.45 -10.40
C PHE A 292 5.98 1.95 -10.40
N ARG A 293 7.26 2.25 -10.12
CA ARG A 293 7.90 3.56 -10.34
C ARG A 293 9.25 3.38 -11.02
N THR A 294 9.84 4.45 -11.55
CA THR A 294 11.10 4.37 -12.31
C THR A 294 12.26 5.08 -11.64
N VAL A 295 13.47 4.70 -12.02
CA VAL A 295 14.72 5.36 -11.65
C VAL A 295 15.55 5.74 -12.87
N ARG A 296 16.46 6.70 -12.67
CA ARG A 296 17.52 7.04 -13.61
C ARG A 296 18.85 7.09 -12.87
N ARG A 297 19.82 6.30 -13.31
CA ARG A 297 21.18 6.27 -12.75
C ARG A 297 22.09 7.20 -13.59
N PRO A 298 23.09 7.87 -12.98
CA PRO A 298 24.11 8.60 -13.75
C PRO A 298 24.80 7.67 -14.74
N ALA A 299 25.22 8.20 -15.89
CA ALA A 299 26.08 7.45 -16.80
C ALA A 299 27.38 7.09 -16.06
N SER A 300 27.93 5.91 -16.33
CA SER A 300 29.11 5.36 -15.64
C SER A 300 30.39 6.21 -15.74
N GLY A 301 30.38 7.34 -16.47
CA GLY A 301 31.46 8.31 -16.60
C GLY A 301 31.29 9.64 -15.85
N ASP A 302 30.12 9.90 -15.24
CA ASP A 302 29.83 11.16 -14.51
C ASP A 302 30.10 11.06 -13.00
N ARG A 303 31.05 10.20 -12.61
CA ARG A 303 31.51 10.15 -11.21
C ARG A 303 32.48 11.32 -10.99
N PRO A 304 32.19 12.30 -10.12
CA PRO A 304 33.16 13.33 -9.78
C PRO A 304 34.41 12.73 -9.11
#